data_AF-A0A7C6PZX2-F1
#
_entry.id   AF-A0A7C6PZX2-F1
#
_cell.length_a   1.000
_cell.length_b   1.000
_cell.length_c   1.000
_cell.angle_alpha   90.00
_cell.angle_beta   90.00
_cell.angle_gamma   90.00
#
_symmetry.space_group_name_H-M   'P 1'
#
loop_
_entity.id
_entity.type
_entity.pdbx_description
1 polymer ?
#
loop_
_entity_poly.entity_id
_entity_poly.type
_entity_poly.pdbx_seq_one_letter_code
_entity_poly.pdbx_strand_id
1 'polypeptide(L)'
;MRNIEHIRTDEYGIKSFFKINTALLRDEKETPFAILAMVEDITERKQAEKKLKYLSLHDQLTGLYNRAYFEEEINKLEDSGEYPITIVCIDMDGLKLINDTMGQ
;
A
#
# COMPACT_ATOMS: atom_id res chain seq x y z
N MET A 1 -15.06 21.76 3.02
CA MET A 1 -15.14 20.51 2.22
C MET A 1 -14.84 19.36 3.17
N ARG A 2 -15.63 18.29 3.15
CA ARG A 2 -15.37 17.09 3.96
C ARG A 2 -15.02 15.95 3.00
N ASN A 3 -13.85 15.36 3.20
CA ASN A 3 -13.37 14.22 2.40
C ASN A 3 -13.65 12.94 3.18
N ILE A 4 -14.34 12.00 2.56
CA ILE A 4 -14.65 10.69 3.16
C ILE A 4 -14.22 9.62 2.16
N GLU A 5 -13.33 8.72 2.58
CA GLU A 5 -13.10 7.46 1.86
C GLU A 5 -14.10 6.43 2.37
N HIS A 6 -14.84 5.81 1.46
CA HIS A 6 -15.80 4.76 1.76
C HIS A 6 -15.36 3.45 1.10
N ILE A 7 -15.36 2.36 1.86
CA ILE A 7 -15.04 1.03 1.36
C ILE A 7 -16.33 0.24 1.24
N ARG A 8 -16.60 -0.31 0.06
CA ARG A 8 -17.68 -1.25 -0.16
C ARG A 8 -17.09 -2.63 -0.44
N THR A 9 -17.63 -3.65 0.21
CA THR A 9 -17.35 -5.05 -0.09
C THR A 9 -18.61 -5.66 -0.69
N ASP A 10 -18.51 -6.35 -1.82
CA ASP A 10 -19.63 -7.09 -2.40
C ASP A 10 -19.81 -8.48 -1.77
N GLU A 11 -20.80 -9.24 -2.26
CA GLU A 11 -21.10 -10.59 -1.80
C GLU A 11 -19.97 -11.62 -2.03
N TYR A 12 -19.02 -11.31 -2.91
CA TYR A 12 -17.83 -12.14 -3.23
C TYR A 12 -16.57 -11.70 -2.47
N GLY A 13 -16.65 -10.66 -1.63
CA GLY A 13 -15.52 -10.15 -0.88
C GLY A 13 -14.65 -9.13 -1.64
N ILE A 14 -15.05 -8.71 -2.84
CA ILE A 14 -14.30 -7.73 -3.65
C ILE A 14 -14.49 -6.34 -3.05
N LYS A 15 -13.36 -5.69 -2.76
CA LYS A 15 -13.33 -4.34 -2.19
C LYS A 15 -13.27 -3.28 -3.27
N SER A 16 -14.22 -2.35 -3.24
CA SER A 16 -14.23 -1.12 -4.04
C SER A 16 -14.07 0.09 -3.13
N PHE A 17 -13.29 1.07 -3.58
CA PHE A 17 -12.95 2.28 -2.83
C PHE A 17 -13.59 3.49 -3.51
N PHE A 18 -14.36 4.25 -2.74
CA PHE A 18 -15.02 5.46 -3.23
C PHE A 18 -14.52 6.66 -2.44
N LYS A 19 -14.14 7.73 -3.14
CA LYS A 19 -13.85 9.01 -2.54
C LYS A 19 -15.07 9.90 -2.70
N ILE A 20 -15.56 10.44 -1.58
CA ILE A 20 -16.71 11.33 -1.55
C ILE A 20 -16.24 12.70 -1.06
N ASN A 21 -16.41 13.71 -1.91
CA ASN A 21 -16.17 15.11 -1.56
C ASN A 21 -17.52 15.82 -1.49
N THR A 22 -17.79 16.50 -0.38
CA THR A 22 -19.03 17.27 -0.21
C THR A 22 -18.77 18.75 0.04
N ALA A 23 -19.63 19.58 -0.55
CA ALA A 23 -19.69 21.02 -0.33
C ALA A 23 -21.14 21.43 -0.02
N LEU A 24 -21.30 22.26 1.01
CA LEU A 24 -22.57 22.88 1.34
C LEU A 24 -22.75 24.12 0.48
N LEU A 25 -23.84 24.19 -0.29
CA LEU A 25 -24.20 25.34 -1.10
C LEU A 25 -25.13 26.24 -0.30
N ARG A 26 -24.83 27.54 -0.33
CA ARG A 26 -25.55 28.60 0.36
C ARG A 26 -26.04 29.61 -0.67
N ASP A 27 -27.18 30.22 -0.38
CA ASP A 27 -27.69 31.35 -1.17
C ASP A 27 -26.93 32.64 -0.82
N GLU A 28 -27.30 33.75 -1.46
CA GLU A 28 -26.70 35.07 -1.21
C GLU A 28 -26.88 35.55 0.24
N LYS A 29 -27.79 34.96 1.01
CA LYS A 29 -28.06 35.27 2.42
C LYS A 29 -27.36 34.27 3.37
N GLU A 30 -26.38 33.52 2.88
CA GLU A 30 -25.64 32.49 3.62
C GLU A 30 -26.53 31.32 4.12
N THR A 31 -27.76 31.21 3.62
CA THR A 31 -28.70 30.15 4.02
C THR A 31 -28.39 28.87 3.26
N PRO A 32 -28.15 27.73 3.94
CA PRO A 32 -27.91 26.47 3.28
C PRO A 32 -29.16 26.00 2.50
N PHE A 33 -28.99 25.64 1.23
CA PHE A 33 -30.12 25.14 0.42
C PHE A 33 -29.82 23.84 -0.35
N ALA A 34 -28.55 23.47 -0.52
CA ALA A 34 -28.19 22.22 -1.20
C ALA A 34 -26.84 21.67 -0.73
N ILE A 35 -26.62 20.38 -1.00
CA ILE A 35 -25.32 19.73 -0.86
C ILE A 35 -24.89 19.27 -2.25
N LEU A 36 -23.70 19.70 -2.67
CA LEU A 36 -23.02 19.13 -3.82
C LEU A 36 -22.16 17.97 -3.32
N ALA A 37 -22.40 16.77 -3.87
CA ALA A 37 -21.60 15.59 -3.62
C ALA A 37 -20.94 15.11 -4.91
N MET A 38 -19.64 14.90 -4.87
CA MET A 38 -18.88 14.26 -5.95
C MET A 38 -18.39 12.91 -5.43
N VAL A 39 -18.73 11.85 -6.16
CA VAL A 39 -18.33 10.47 -5.86
C VAL A 39 -17.40 10.00 -6.97
N GLU A 40 -16.20 9.59 -6.59
CA GLU A 40 -15.17 9.08 -7.49
C GLU A 40 -14.83 7.65 -7.09
N ASP A 41 -14.88 6.71 -8.04
CA ASP A 41 -14.33 5.37 -7.84
C ASP A 41 -12.80 5.45 -7.93
N ILE A 42 -12.11 5.12 -6.84
CA ILE A 42 -10.65 5.17 -6.72
C ILE A 42 -10.06 3.77 -6.55
N THR A 43 -10.81 2.72 -6.90
CA THR A 43 -10.41 1.32 -6.72
C THR A 43 -9.14 0.98 -7.50
N GLU A 44 -9.11 1.29 -8.79
CA GLU A 44 -7.95 1.02 -9.65
C GLU A 44 -6.70 1.77 -9.16
N ARG A 45 -6.86 3.03 -8.76
CA ARG A 45 -5.76 3.84 -8.22
C ARG A 45 -5.19 3.20 -6.95
N LYS A 46 -6.04 2.83 -5.98
CA LYS A 46 -5.60 2.18 -4.74
C LYS A 46 -4.93 0.82 -5.00
N GLN A 47 -5.41 0.05 -5.99
CA GLN A 47 -4.78 -1.21 -6.38
C GLN A 47 -3.39 -0.98 -7.00
N ALA A 48 -3.25 0.02 -7.88
CA ALA A 48 -1.98 0.40 -8.47
C ALA A 48 -0.98 0.86 -7.40
N GLU A 49 -1.40 1.73 -6.47
CA GLU A 49 -0.60 2.17 -5.33
C GLU A 49 -0.14 0.98 -4.47
N LYS A 50 -1.04 0.03 -4.17
CA LYS A 50 -0.69 -1.18 -3.41
C LYS A 50 0.33 -2.04 -4.17
N LYS A 51 0.17 -2.19 -5.49
CA LYS A 51 1.11 -2.94 -6.33
C LYS A 51 2.47 -2.25 -6.38
N LEU A 52 2.52 -0.94 -6.54
CA LEU A 52 3.76 -0.16 -6.50
C LEU A 52 4.47 -0.30 -5.16
N LYS A 53 3.72 -0.20 -4.05
CA LYS A 53 4.27 -0.42 -2.71
C LYS A 53 4.82 -1.83 -2.54
N TYR A 54 4.09 -2.84 -3.04
CA TYR A 54 4.57 -4.23 -3.01
C TYR A 54 5.88 -4.38 -3.78
N LEU A 55 5.95 -3.89 -5.02
CA LEU A 55 7.15 -3.95 -5.87
C LEU A 55 8.34 -3.15 -5.29
N SER A 56 8.08 -2.08 -4.55
CA SER A 56 9.13 -1.30 -3.88
C SER A 56 9.75 -2.04 -2.70
N LEU A 57 9.02 -2.97 -2.08
CA LEU A 57 9.41 -3.62 -0.83
C LEU A 57 9.73 -5.11 -0.99
N HIS A 58 9.46 -5.71 -2.14
CA HIS A 58 9.68 -7.14 -2.38
C HIS A 58 10.62 -7.38 -3.55
N ASP A 59 11.39 -8.45 -3.44
CA ASP A 59 12.19 -9.00 -4.53
C ASP A 59 11.26 -9.71 -5.54
N GLN A 60 11.42 -9.40 -6.83
CA GLN A 60 10.49 -9.88 -7.85
C GLN A 60 10.65 -11.38 -8.14
N LEU A 61 11.85 -11.94 -7.94
CA LEU A 61 12.13 -13.33 -8.25
C LEU A 61 11.58 -14.26 -7.16
N THR A 62 11.76 -13.88 -5.90
CA THR A 62 11.41 -14.71 -4.74
C THR A 62 10.08 -14.33 -4.09
N GLY A 63 9.61 -13.10 -4.29
CA GLY A 63 8.44 -12.55 -3.59
C GLY A 63 8.68 -12.27 -2.11
N LEU A 64 9.92 -12.41 -1.62
CA LEU A 64 10.32 -12.05 -0.26
C LEU A 64 10.53 -10.54 -0.13
N TYR A 65 10.58 -10.04 1.10
CA TYR A 65 11.00 -8.66 1.33
C TYR A 65 12.41 -8.42 0.81
N ASN A 66 12.59 -7.28 0.16
CA ASN A 66 13.88 -6.88 -0.39
C ASN A 66 14.74 -6.19 0.67
N ARG A 67 15.95 -5.82 0.25
CA ARG A 67 16.91 -5.12 1.10
C ARG A 67 16.41 -3.76 1.60
N ALA A 68 15.67 -3.00 0.78
CA ALA A 68 15.16 -1.69 1.19
C ALA A 68 14.16 -1.82 2.36
N TYR A 69 13.29 -2.84 2.32
CA TYR A 69 12.42 -3.15 3.45
C TYR A 69 13.22 -3.55 4.71
N PHE A 70 14.23 -4.40 4.56
CA PHE A 70 15.09 -4.80 5.69
C PHE A 70 15.77 -3.60 6.37
N GLU A 71 16.31 -2.66 5.59
CA GLU A 71 16.95 -1.44 6.12
C GLU A 71 15.92 -0.54 6.83
N GLU A 72 14.71 -0.40 6.31
CA GLU A 72 13.62 0.35 6.96
C GLU A 72 13.22 -0.28 8.31
N GLU A 73 13.08 -1.60 8.37
CA GLU A 73 12.67 -2.29 9.60
C GLU A 73 13.77 -2.31 10.66
N ILE A 74 15.04 -2.42 10.30
CA ILE A 74 16.15 -2.29 11.26
C ILE A 74 16.14 -0.91 11.91
N ASN A 75 15.98 0.17 11.13
CA ASN A 75 15.90 1.52 11.70
C ASN A 75 14.74 1.67 12.69
N LYS A 76 13.57 1.08 12.37
CA LYS A 76 12.40 1.09 13.28
C LYS A 76 12.66 0.33 14.58
N LEU A 77 13.35 -0.81 14.51
CA LEU A 77 13.72 -1.60 15.69
C LEU A 77 14.76 -0.89 16.55
N GLU A 78 15.70 -0.17 15.93
CA GLU A 78 16.66 0.65 16.67
C GLU A 78 15.94 1.77 17.46
N ASP A 79 14.97 2.42 16.82
CA ASP A 79 14.15 3.48 17.43
C ASP A 79 13.16 2.97 18.48
N SER A 80 12.74 1.70 18.42
CA SER A 80 11.73 1.14 19.34
C SER A 80 12.26 0.85 20.74
N GLY A 81 13.58 0.69 20.90
CA GLY A 81 14.18 0.30 22.17
C GLY A 81 14.01 -1.19 22.51
N GLU A 82 13.53 -2.02 21.58
CA GLU A 82 13.36 -3.45 21.78
C GLU A 82 14.68 -4.20 21.60
N TYR A 83 15.33 -4.57 22.71
CA TYR A 83 16.62 -5.26 22.73
C TYR A 83 16.61 -6.49 23.66
N PRO A 84 17.44 -7.52 23.37
CA PRO A 84 18.39 -7.62 22.26
C PRO A 84 17.75 -8.09 20.94
N ILE A 85 18.25 -7.57 19.81
CA ILE A 85 17.86 -7.98 18.45
C ILE A 85 18.80 -9.10 17.98
N THR A 86 18.24 -10.17 17.40
CA THR A 86 19.01 -11.25 16.76
C THR A 86 18.77 -11.27 15.26
N ILE A 87 19.84 -11.27 14.46
CA ILE A 87 19.79 -11.37 13.00
C ILE A 87 20.42 -12.70 12.58
N VAL A 88 19.72 -13.44 11.72
CA VAL A 88 20.23 -14.67 11.10
C VAL A 88 20.43 -14.42 9.61
N CYS A 89 21.67 -14.53 9.15
CA CYS A 89 22.03 -14.42 7.74
C CYS A 89 22.38 -15.80 7.20
N ILE A 90 21.79 -16.17 6.06
CA ILE A 90 22.03 -17.43 5.37
C ILE A 90 22.40 -17.08 3.93
N ASP A 91 23.53 -17.58 3.46
CA ASP A 91 23.90 -17.53 2.05
C ASP A 91 23.68 -18.91 1.43
N MET A 92 23.22 -18.92 0.18
CA MET A 92 22.96 -20.15 -0.56
C MET A 92 24.04 -20.36 -1.63
N ASP A 93 25.02 -21.18 -1.30
CA ASP A 93 26.08 -21.57 -2.23
C ASP A 93 25.56 -22.39 -3.42
N GLY A 94 26.20 -22.25 -4.57
CA GLY A 94 25.94 -23.10 -5.75
C GLY A 94 24.77 -22.68 -6.63
N LEU A 95 24.00 -21.64 -6.26
CA LEU A 95 22.91 -21.10 -7.09
C LEU A 95 23.39 -20.65 -8.48
N LYS A 96 24.59 -20.08 -8.56
CA LYS A 96 25.18 -19.65 -9.83
C LYS A 96 25.39 -20.82 -10.80
N LEU A 97 25.91 -21.95 -10.31
CA LEU A 97 26.12 -23.15 -11.13
C LEU A 97 24.79 -23.68 -11.68
N ILE A 98 23.74 -23.68 -10.85
CA ILE A 98 22.41 -24.11 -11.27
C ILE A 98 21.87 -23.15 -12.34
N ASN A 99 21.94 -21.83 -12.12
CA ASN A 99 21.50 -20.84 -13.10
C ASN A 99 22.26 -20.94 -14.43
N ASP A 100 23.58 -21.15 -14.37
CA ASP A 100 24.44 -21.28 -15.56
C ASP A 100 24.17 -22.59 -16.34
N THR A 101 23.72 -23.66 -15.66
CA THR A 101 23.48 -24.98 -16.29
C THR A 101 22.04 -25.16 -16.76
N MET A 102 21.07 -24.58 -16.05
CA MET A 102 19.64 -24.74 -16.30
C MET A 102 19.05 -23.62 -17.17
N GLY A 103 19.79 -22.52 -17.37
CA GLY A 103 19.39 -21.42 -18.24
C GLY A 103 18.17 -20.67 -17.73
N GLN A 104 18.38 -19.43 -17.31
CA GLN A 104 17.38 -18.37 -17.49
C GLN A 104 17.82 -17.47 -18.63
#